data_AF-A0A1N6M5T6-F1
#
_entry.id   AF-A0A1N6M5T6-F1
#
_cell.length_a   1.000
_cell.length_b   1.000
_cell.length_c   1.000
_cell.angle_alpha   90.00
_cell.angle_beta   90.00
_cell.angle_gamma   90.00
#
_symmetry.space_group_name_H-M   'P 1'
#
loop_
_entity.id
_entity.type
_entity.pdbx_description
1 polymer ?
#
loop_
_entity_poly.entity_id
_entity_poly.type
_entity_poly.pdbx_seq_one_letter_code
_entity_poly.pdbx_strand_id
1 'polypeptide(L)'
;MLVEVQSDLLEHETIDPSILDHLSDLPEEKNGWPALLLEIRAVLSQELSRHHIENEKLPLQLSLAIGQYLGGAQFYLPRGDALKRFIRDIEIWDAFRGNNTRQLARQYHLTEKTIYEIVARMRKIEQQRRQPDLFG
;
A
#
# COMPACT_ATOMS: atom_id res chain seq x y z
N MET A 1 12.53 8.39 4.60
CA MET A 1 13.51 7.67 3.75
C MET A 1 12.81 7.44 2.43
N LEU A 2 13.16 8.24 1.42
CA LEU A 2 12.66 8.05 0.05
C LEU A 2 13.17 6.69 -0.42
N VAL A 3 12.27 5.82 -0.86
CA VAL A 3 12.65 4.55 -1.48
C VAL A 3 13.30 4.92 -2.81
N GLU A 4 14.61 4.70 -2.93
CA GLU A 4 15.29 4.74 -4.22
C GLU A 4 14.67 3.64 -5.10
N VAL A 5 13.93 4.08 -6.11
CA VAL A 5 13.32 3.21 -7.10
C VAL A 5 14.44 2.76 -8.04
N GLN A 6 14.83 1.49 -7.97
CA GLN A 6 15.73 0.89 -8.93
C GLN A 6 14.99 0.76 -10.27
N SER A 7 15.20 1.74 -11.15
CA SER A 7 14.45 1.98 -12.39
C SER A 7 15.06 1.35 -13.65
N ASP A 8 16.01 0.43 -13.54
CA ASP A 8 16.99 0.20 -14.62
C ASP A 8 16.95 -1.15 -15.35
N LEU A 9 15.88 -1.95 -15.23
CA LEU A 9 15.84 -3.26 -15.91
C LEU A 9 14.73 -3.46 -16.95
N LEU A 10 13.77 -2.54 -17.11
CA LEU A 10 12.67 -2.68 -18.07
C LEU A 10 12.23 -1.33 -18.68
N GLU A 11 13.17 -0.55 -19.20
CA GLU A 11 12.82 0.77 -19.78
C GLU A 11 12.00 0.73 -21.09
N HIS A 12 11.73 -0.43 -21.72
CA HIS A 12 11.15 -0.42 -23.08
C HIS A 12 10.06 -1.45 -23.41
N GLU A 13 9.27 -1.93 -22.44
CA GLU A 13 7.97 -2.51 -22.77
C GLU A 13 6.87 -1.64 -22.16
N THR A 14 6.60 -0.51 -22.82
CA THR A 14 5.38 0.25 -22.55
C THR A 14 4.21 -0.67 -22.89
N ILE A 15 3.53 -1.18 -21.86
CA ILE A 15 2.30 -1.96 -22.03
C ILE A 15 1.32 -1.05 -22.77
N ASP A 16 0.95 -1.43 -24.00
CA ASP A 16 -0.02 -0.68 -24.78
C ASP A 16 -1.37 -0.68 -24.03
N PRO A 17 -1.87 0.50 -23.63
CA PRO A 17 -3.13 0.61 -22.90
C PRO A 17 -4.32 -0.03 -23.63
N SER A 18 -4.29 -0.12 -24.96
CA SER A 18 -5.35 -0.75 -25.76
C SER A 18 -5.52 -2.25 -25.50
N ILE A 19 -4.47 -2.93 -25.01
CA ILE A 19 -4.52 -4.35 -24.63
C ILE A 19 -5.52 -4.55 -23.48
N LEU A 20 -5.71 -3.53 -22.64
CA LEU A 20 -6.58 -3.58 -21.47
C LEU A 20 -8.07 -3.54 -21.83
N ASP A 21 -8.42 -2.95 -22.97
CA ASP A 21 -9.80 -2.93 -23.48
C ASP A 21 -10.26 -4.33 -23.89
N HIS A 22 -9.32 -5.19 -24.28
CA HIS A 22 -9.55 -6.58 -24.67
C HIS A 22 -9.38 -7.58 -23.52
N LEU A 23 -8.95 -7.15 -22.32
CA LEU A 23 -8.79 -8.07 -21.18
C LEU A 23 -10.11 -8.69 -20.73
N SER A 24 -11.22 -7.99 -20.96
CA SER A 24 -12.59 -8.47 -20.72
C SER A 24 -12.96 -9.70 -21.55
N ASP A 25 -12.27 -9.92 -22.68
CA ASP A 25 -12.54 -10.99 -23.63
C ASP A 25 -11.67 -12.24 -23.37
N LEU A 26 -10.77 -12.20 -22.37
CA LEU A 26 -9.91 -13.32 -22.04
C LEU A 26 -10.70 -14.45 -21.35
N PRO A 27 -10.45 -15.73 -21.71
CA PRO A 27 -11.14 -16.87 -21.09
C PRO A 27 -10.92 -16.89 -19.56
N GLU A 28 -12.00 -17.14 -18.82
CA GLU A 28 -12.09 -17.09 -17.34
C GLU A 28 -10.98 -17.88 -16.63
N GLU A 29 -10.43 -18.90 -17.28
CA GLU A 29 -9.48 -19.88 -16.73
C GLU A 29 -8.08 -19.34 -16.37
N LYS A 30 -7.77 -18.05 -16.65
CA LYS A 30 -6.50 -17.40 -16.25
C LYS A 30 -6.61 -16.31 -15.18
N ASN A 31 -7.80 -16.04 -14.64
CA ASN A 31 -8.12 -14.67 -14.24
C ASN A 31 -8.25 -14.44 -12.73
N GLY A 32 -7.16 -14.01 -12.10
CA GLY A 32 -7.22 -13.22 -10.87
C GLY A 32 -6.74 -11.79 -11.09
N TRP A 33 -5.59 -11.65 -11.75
CA TRP A 33 -4.92 -10.36 -11.91
C TRP A 33 -5.56 -9.43 -12.94
N PRO A 34 -6.15 -9.87 -14.09
CA PRO A 34 -6.77 -8.93 -15.03
C PRO A 34 -8.00 -8.24 -14.42
N ALA A 35 -8.86 -9.01 -13.75
CA ALA A 35 -10.03 -8.48 -13.05
C ALA A 35 -9.62 -7.52 -11.93
N LEU A 36 -8.62 -7.89 -11.12
CA LEU A 36 -8.09 -7.02 -10.07
C LEU A 36 -7.53 -5.69 -10.64
N LEU A 37 -6.84 -5.73 -11.78
CA LEU A 37 -6.29 -4.53 -12.41
C LEU A 37 -7.41 -3.57 -12.87
N LEU A 38 -8.51 -4.11 -13.41
CA LEU A 38 -9.69 -3.34 -13.76
C LEU A 38 -10.41 -2.78 -12.53
N GLU A 39 -10.49 -3.54 -11.43
CA GLU A 39 -11.01 -3.03 -10.15
C GLU A 39 -10.17 -1.86 -9.63
N ILE A 40 -8.83 -1.99 -9.64
CA ILE A 40 -7.91 -0.90 -9.26
C ILE A 40 -8.15 0.32 -10.15
N ARG A 41 -8.27 0.14 -11.47
CA ARG A 41 -8.55 1.24 -12.42
C ARG A 41 -9.86 1.94 -12.06
N ALA A 42 -10.91 1.20 -11.77
CA ALA A 42 -12.21 1.76 -11.42
C ALA A 42 -12.14 2.60 -10.13
N VAL A 43 -11.46 2.09 -9.10
CA VAL A 43 -11.24 2.82 -7.84
C VAL A 43 -10.45 4.11 -8.09
N LEU A 44 -9.36 4.04 -8.87
CA LEU A 44 -8.55 5.21 -9.19
C LEU A 44 -9.33 6.24 -10.00
N SER A 45 -10.13 5.80 -10.98
CA SER A 45 -10.97 6.70 -11.77
C SER A 45 -11.98 7.45 -10.89
N GLN A 46 -12.60 6.75 -9.93
CA GLN A 46 -13.53 7.36 -8.99
C GLN A 46 -12.83 8.38 -8.10
N GLU A 47 -11.66 8.05 -7.55
CA GLU A 47 -10.94 8.95 -6.64
C GLU A 47 -10.39 10.19 -7.35
N LEU A 48 -9.83 10.03 -8.56
CA LEU A 48 -9.39 11.15 -9.39
C LEU A 48 -10.55 12.10 -9.72
N SER A 49 -11.74 11.54 -10.01
CA SER A 49 -12.95 12.33 -10.25
C SER A 49 -13.37 13.13 -9.01
N ARG A 50 -13.26 12.55 -7.80
CA ARG A 50 -13.53 13.25 -6.53
C ARG A 50 -12.60 14.43 -6.29
N HIS A 51 -11.39 14.38 -6.86
CA HIS A 51 -10.39 15.45 -6.79
C HIS A 51 -10.39 16.39 -8.00
N HIS A 52 -11.39 16.29 -8.89
CA HIS A 52 -11.51 17.10 -10.11
C HIS A 52 -10.31 16.98 -11.07
N ILE A 53 -9.68 15.80 -11.11
CA ILE A 53 -8.59 15.50 -12.05
C ILE A 53 -9.18 14.81 -13.28
N GLU A 54 -9.30 15.55 -14.37
CA GLU A 54 -9.85 15.07 -15.64
C GLU A 54 -8.73 14.57 -16.56
N ASN A 55 -8.46 13.26 -16.50
CA ASN A 55 -7.57 12.60 -17.45
C ASN A 55 -8.03 11.15 -17.66
N GLU A 56 -8.56 10.86 -18.84
CA GLU A 56 -9.12 9.55 -19.20
C GLU A 56 -8.10 8.41 -19.12
N LYS A 57 -6.83 8.71 -19.43
CA LYS A 57 -5.75 7.73 -19.49
C LYS A 57 -5.07 7.51 -18.14
N LEU A 58 -5.14 8.49 -17.24
CA LEU A 58 -4.40 8.47 -15.97
C LEU A 58 -4.78 7.30 -15.05
N PRO A 59 -6.07 6.94 -14.84
CA PRO A 59 -6.41 5.77 -14.02
C PRO A 59 -5.75 4.49 -14.52
N LEU A 60 -5.69 4.34 -15.85
CA LEU A 60 -5.11 3.17 -16.50
C LEU A 60 -3.59 3.12 -16.34
N GLN A 61 -2.92 4.26 -16.55
CA GLN A 61 -1.48 4.39 -16.35
C GLN A 61 -1.08 4.09 -14.91
N LEU A 62 -1.85 4.57 -13.93
CA LEU A 62 -1.61 4.30 -12.52
C LEU A 62 -1.84 2.83 -12.15
N SER A 63 -2.89 2.19 -12.67
CA SER A 63 -3.10 0.74 -12.47
C SER A 63 -1.95 -0.09 -13.03
N LEU A 64 -1.49 0.22 -14.25
CA LEU A 64 -0.34 -0.44 -14.86
C LEU A 64 0.93 -0.24 -14.04
N ALA A 65 1.19 0.98 -13.55
CA ALA A 65 2.32 1.25 -12.67
C ALA A 65 2.24 0.41 -11.38
N ILE A 66 1.07 0.32 -10.75
CA ILE A 66 0.86 -0.54 -9.57
C ILE A 66 1.18 -2.00 -9.91
N GLY A 67 0.70 -2.51 -11.05
CA GLY A 67 1.00 -3.86 -11.52
C GLY A 67 2.48 -4.09 -11.78
N GLN A 68 3.20 -3.10 -12.31
CA GLN A 68 4.64 -3.18 -12.57
C GLN A 68 5.46 -3.18 -11.27
N TYR A 69 5.08 -2.36 -10.28
CA TYR A 69 5.81 -2.25 -9.01
C TYR A 69 5.47 -3.34 -8.00
N LEU A 70 4.21 -3.80 -7.97
CA LEU A 70 3.73 -4.77 -6.99
C LEU A 70 3.52 -6.17 -7.60
N GLY A 71 3.69 -6.30 -8.92
CA GLY A 71 3.57 -7.57 -9.64
C GLY A 71 4.60 -8.60 -9.18
N GLY A 72 4.26 -9.88 -9.33
CA GLY A 72 5.13 -11.00 -8.92
C GLY A 72 5.14 -11.29 -7.42
N ALA A 73 4.68 -10.36 -6.57
CA ALA A 73 4.55 -10.57 -5.13
C ALA A 73 3.09 -10.82 -4.71
N GLN A 74 2.85 -11.88 -3.93
CA GLN A 74 1.56 -12.04 -3.23
C GLN A 74 1.57 -11.14 -1.99
N PHE A 75 0.71 -10.12 -1.96
CA PHE A 75 0.59 -9.24 -0.80
C PHE A 75 -0.84 -9.22 -0.24
N TYR A 76 -0.94 -9.12 1.08
CA TYR A 76 -2.21 -8.96 1.78
C TYR A 76 -2.46 -7.48 2.07
N LEU A 77 -3.61 -6.98 1.63
CA LEU A 77 -4.10 -5.64 1.97
C LEU A 77 -5.24 -5.74 3.00
N PRO A 78 -5.02 -5.35 4.27
CA PRO A 78 -6.09 -5.34 5.26
C PRO A 78 -7.20 -4.37 4.86
N ARG A 79 -8.44 -4.69 5.24
CA ARG A 79 -9.63 -3.85 4.99
C ARG A 79 -10.24 -3.34 6.30
N GLY A 80 -11.04 -2.28 6.20
CA GLY A 80 -11.87 -1.77 7.29
C GLY A 80 -11.06 -1.35 8.53
N ASP A 81 -11.52 -1.80 9.70
CA ASP A 81 -10.93 -1.40 10.99
C ASP A 81 -9.49 -1.90 11.16
N ALA A 82 -9.10 -3.00 10.50
CA ALA A 82 -7.73 -3.47 10.55
C ALA A 82 -6.77 -2.45 9.90
N LEU A 83 -7.14 -1.92 8.72
CA LEU A 83 -6.36 -0.88 8.05
C LEU A 83 -6.30 0.41 8.87
N LYS A 84 -7.44 0.86 9.40
CA LYS A 84 -7.51 2.06 10.26
C LYS A 84 -6.64 1.92 11.51
N ARG A 85 -6.68 0.76 12.17
CA ARG A 85 -5.82 0.47 13.33
C ARG A 85 -4.35 0.48 12.94
N PHE A 86 -3.99 -0.11 11.80
CA PHE A 86 -2.61 -0.12 11.34
C PHE A 86 -2.09 1.29 11.05
N ILE A 87 -2.87 2.13 10.35
CA ILE A 87 -2.51 3.53 10.08
C ILE A 87 -2.34 4.31 11.39
N ARG A 88 -3.30 4.20 12.32
CA ARG A 88 -3.21 4.84 13.64
C ARG A 88 -1.96 4.40 14.40
N ASP A 89 -1.64 3.11 14.37
CA ASP A 89 -0.48 2.57 15.08
C ASP A 89 0.84 3.13 14.50
N ILE A 90 0.91 3.38 13.17
CA ILE A 90 2.03 4.08 12.52
C ILE A 90 2.11 5.54 12.99
N GLU A 91 0.99 6.27 12.99
CA GLU A 91 0.96 7.67 13.43
C GLU A 91 1.42 7.81 14.89
N ILE A 92 0.97 6.91 15.77
CA ILE A 92 1.39 6.86 17.17
C ILE A 92 2.90 6.63 17.29
N TRP A 93 3.44 5.73 16.47
CA TRP A 93 4.87 5.45 16.45
C TRP A 93 5.69 6.65 15.99
N ASP A 94 5.28 7.32 14.92
CA ASP A 94 5.95 8.51 14.40
C ASP A 94 5.90 9.68 15.40
N ALA A 95 4.83 9.77 16.20
CA ALA A 95 4.67 10.77 17.25
C ALA A 95 5.33 10.41 18.59
N PHE A 96 5.86 9.19 18.75
CA PHE A 96 6.41 8.71 20.01
C PHE A 96 7.80 9.30 20.28
N ARG A 97 7.95 9.96 21.44
CA ARG A 97 9.19 10.63 21.87
C ARG A 97 9.93 9.90 22.99
N GLY A 98 9.50 8.68 23.34
CA GLY A 98 10.08 7.88 24.42
C GLY A 98 9.44 8.08 25.79
N ASN A 99 8.89 9.27 26.08
CA ASN A 99 8.33 9.62 27.39
C ASN A 99 6.90 10.22 27.34
N ASN A 100 6.25 10.25 26.17
CA ASN A 100 4.94 10.89 25.96
C ASN A 100 3.77 9.90 25.90
N THR A 101 3.90 8.69 26.45
CA THR A 101 2.87 7.63 26.43
C THR A 101 1.51 8.13 26.92
N ARG A 102 1.46 8.83 28.05
CA ARG A 102 0.22 9.38 28.62
C ARG A 102 -0.45 10.42 27.73
N GLN A 103 0.34 11.23 27.02
CA GLN A 103 -0.17 12.21 26.07
C GLN A 103 -0.82 11.51 24.88
N LEU A 104 -0.13 10.53 24.29
CA LEU A 104 -0.63 9.76 23.14
C LEU A 104 -1.88 8.96 23.51
N ALA A 105 -1.91 8.35 24.68
CA ALA A 105 -3.08 7.64 25.20
C ALA A 105 -4.33 8.54 25.22
N ARG A 106 -4.18 9.79 25.70
CA ARG A 106 -5.29 10.77 25.69
C ARG A 106 -5.67 11.20 24.27
N GLN A 107 -4.70 11.53 23.43
CA GLN A 107 -4.93 12.03 22.07
C GLN A 107 -5.68 11.02 21.20
N TYR A 108 -5.32 9.74 21.30
CA TYR A 108 -5.89 8.67 20.48
C TYR A 108 -7.03 7.89 21.18
N HIS A 109 -7.45 8.33 22.37
CA HIS A 109 -8.45 7.66 23.20
C HIS A 109 -8.13 6.18 23.48
N LEU A 110 -6.87 5.91 23.81
CA LEU A 110 -6.35 4.59 24.13
C LEU A 110 -5.85 4.52 25.57
N THR A 111 -5.64 3.31 26.06
CA THR A 111 -4.95 3.10 27.34
C THR A 111 -3.44 3.26 27.16
N GLU A 112 -2.71 3.67 28.21
CA GLU A 112 -1.24 3.69 28.18
C GLU A 112 -0.66 2.30 27.87
N LYS A 113 -1.30 1.23 28.34
CA LYS A 113 -0.95 -0.16 28.00
C LYS A 113 -0.97 -0.39 26.49
N THR A 114 -2.04 0.03 25.81
CA THR A 114 -2.16 -0.10 24.35
C THR A 114 -1.06 0.68 23.63
N ILE A 115 -0.72 1.88 24.10
CA ILE A 115 0.42 2.64 23.53
C ILE A 115 1.72 1.87 23.69
N TYR A 116 1.99 1.29 24.87
CA TYR A 116 3.17 0.45 25.07
C TYR A 116 3.21 -0.76 24.13
N GLU A 117 2.08 -1.44 23.93
CA GLU A 117 1.97 -2.58 23.01
C GLU A 117 2.25 -2.18 21.55
N ILE A 118 1.73 -1.01 21.12
CA ILE A 118 1.99 -0.45 19.78
C ILE A 118 3.48 -0.16 19.62
N VAL A 119 4.08 0.57 20.57
CA VAL A 119 5.51 0.92 20.55
C VAL A 119 6.38 -0.33 20.54
N ALA A 120 6.05 -1.35 21.33
CA ALA A 120 6.78 -2.62 21.36
C ALA A 120 6.71 -3.35 20.01
N ARG A 121 5.52 -3.42 19.40
CA ARG A 121 5.33 -4.03 18.07
C ARG A 121 6.13 -3.30 16.99
N MET A 122 6.07 -1.97 16.98
CA MET A 122 6.76 -1.14 15.99
C MET A 122 8.28 -1.19 16.14
N ARG A 123 8.80 -1.28 17.37
CA ARG A 123 10.23 -1.55 17.61
C ARG A 123 10.70 -2.87 17.00
N LYS A 124 9.90 -3.95 17.13
CA LYS A 124 10.23 -5.25 16.54
C LYS A 124 10.29 -5.16 15.01
N ILE A 125 9.33 -4.47 14.38
CA ILE A 125 9.30 -4.24 12.94
C ILE A 125 10.55 -3.45 12.48
N GLU A 126 10.88 -2.37 13.18
CA GLU A 126 12.04 -1.53 12.86
C GLU A 126 13.37 -2.27 13.06
N GLN A 127 13.46 -3.10 14.11
CA GLN A 127 14.62 -3.94 14.35
C GLN A 127 14.83 -4.96 13.21
N GLN A 128 13.77 -5.66 12.80
CA GLN A 128 13.82 -6.61 11.69
C GLN A 128 14.20 -5.95 10.36
N ARG A 129 13.78 -4.70 10.14
CA ARG A 129 14.17 -3.92 8.95
C ARG A 129 15.66 -3.55 8.96
N ARG A 130 16.20 -3.15 10.11
CA ARG A 130 17.59 -2.72 10.24
C ARG A 130 18.57 -3.88 10.28
N GLN A 131 18.15 -5.00 10.87
CA GLN A 131 18.95 -6.20 11.01
C GLN A 131 18.07 -7.40 10.67
N PRO A 132 18.07 -7.84 9.40
CA PRO A 132 17.44 -9.09 9.00
C PRO A 132 18.06 -10.22 9.84
N ASP A 133 17.22 -11.16 10.27
CA ASP A 133 17.65 -12.25 11.14
C ASP A 133 18.82 -13.00 10.47
N LEU A 134 19.97 -13.06 11.14
CA LEU A 134 21.18 -13.66 10.57
C LEU A 134 21.14 -15.20 10.61
N PHE A 135 20.14 -15.79 11.27
CA PHE A 135 20.14 -17.23 11.55
C PHE A 135 18.89 -18.01 11.15
N GLY A 136 17.77 -17.35 10.80
CA GLY A 136 16.57 -18.03 10.28
C GLY A 136 15.81 -18.85 11.32
#